data_AF-A0A970E5D4-F1
#
_entry.id   AF-A0A970E5D4-F1
#
_cell.length_a   1.000
_cell.length_b   1.000
_cell.length_c   1.000
_cell.angle_alpha   90.00
_cell.angle_beta   90.00
_cell.angle_gamma   90.00
#
_symmetry.space_group_name_H-M   'P 1'
#
loop_
_entity.id
_entity.type
_entity.pdbx_description
1 polymer ?
#
loop_
_entity_poly.entity_id
_entity_poly.type
_entity_poly.pdbx_seq_one_letter_code
_entity_poly.pdbx_strand_id
1 'polypeptide(L)'
;MALLKITPIFLLAGLMISGMDLVIAAPLATIYAAVIAAITEKHKYDEIMENGFSAVKEMIVVFFILMFAYAVAETFMATGVGASIIIISLKLGVTAKTVATVGFVVTCILSTATGTSWGTFASCAPVFLWLNHIVGGNIVLTVCAIAGGSCFGD
;
A
#
# COMPACT_ATOMS: atom_id res chain seq x y z
N MET A 1 15.53 5.87 23.17
CA MET A 1 16.11 6.02 21.82
C MET A 1 15.20 5.51 20.70
N ALA A 2 14.46 4.39 20.88
CA ALA A 2 13.57 3.87 19.83
C ALA A 2 12.49 4.88 19.37
N LEU A 3 11.89 5.63 20.29
CA LEU A 3 10.90 6.67 19.96
C LEU A 3 11.45 7.78 19.04
N LEU A 4 12.73 8.14 19.17
CA LEU A 4 13.35 9.17 18.32
C LEU A 4 13.45 8.71 16.86
N LYS A 5 13.73 7.42 16.61
CA LYS A 5 13.83 6.86 15.25
C LYS A 5 12.51 6.91 14.48
N ILE A 6 11.37 6.96 15.17
CA ILE A 6 10.03 6.98 14.58
C ILE A 6 9.55 8.43 14.35
N THR A 7 10.21 9.43 14.96
CA THR A 7 9.80 10.84 14.82
C THR A 7 9.67 11.36 13.39
N PRO A 8 10.45 10.90 12.37
CA PRO A 8 10.25 11.33 10.99
C PRO A 8 8.87 10.95 10.43
N ILE A 9 8.31 9.81 10.86
CA ILE A 9 6.98 9.35 10.43
C ILE A 9 5.90 10.26 11.01
N PHE A 10 6.02 10.61 12.29
CA PHE A 10 5.11 11.56 12.93
C PHE A 10 5.22 12.96 12.35
N LEU A 11 6.43 13.39 11.98
CA LEU A 11 6.66 14.66 11.31
C LEU A 11 6.00 14.69 9.93
N LEU A 12 6.17 13.62 9.13
CA LEU A 12 5.49 13.48 7.84
C LEU A 12 3.96 13.56 8.00
N ALA A 13 3.40 12.76 8.91
CA ALA A 13 1.96 12.75 9.16
C ALA A 13 1.45 14.11 9.64
N GLY A 14 2.18 14.78 10.55
CA GLY A 14 1.84 16.10 11.06
C GLY A 14 1.88 17.19 9.98
N LEU A 15 2.88 17.16 9.09
CA LEU A 15 2.99 18.08 7.96
C LEU A 15 1.82 17.89 6.98
N MET A 16 1.45 16.65 6.68
CA MET A 16 0.30 16.35 5.82
C MET A 16 -1.03 16.77 6.44
N ILE A 17 -1.24 16.54 7.75
CA ILE A 17 -2.44 16.98 8.47
C ILE A 17 -2.52 18.52 8.50
N SER A 18 -1.37 19.20 8.51
CA SER A 18 -1.29 20.67 8.46
C SER A 18 -1.62 21.25 7.07
N GLY A 19 -1.96 20.40 6.09
CA GLY A 19 -2.34 20.81 4.74
C GLY A 19 -1.17 20.96 3.77
N MET A 20 0.03 20.51 4.13
CA MET A 20 1.17 20.49 3.22
C MET A 20 1.05 19.31 2.25
N ASP A 21 1.25 19.57 0.96
CA ASP A 21 1.27 18.52 -0.06
C ASP A 21 2.37 17.49 0.24
N LEU A 22 2.07 16.22 -0.05
CA LEU A 22 2.99 15.10 0.12
C LEU A 22 4.33 15.34 -0.61
N VAL A 23 4.29 16.02 -1.76
CA VAL A 23 5.48 16.34 -2.58
C VAL A 23 6.48 17.21 -1.83
N ILE A 24 6.03 18.06 -0.92
CA ILE A 24 6.87 18.94 -0.11
C ILE A 24 7.15 18.31 1.26
N ALA A 25 6.14 17.66 1.86
CA ALA A 25 6.25 17.05 3.16
C ALA A 25 7.22 15.86 3.18
N ALA A 26 7.24 15.03 2.14
CA ALA A 26 8.10 13.84 2.09
C ALA A 26 9.60 14.17 2.04
N PRO A 27 10.10 15.07 1.17
CA PRO A 27 11.51 15.48 1.19
C PRO A 27 11.96 16.06 2.54
N LEU A 28 11.11 16.88 3.17
CA LEU A 28 11.40 17.46 4.49
C LEU A 28 11.50 16.38 5.57
N ALA A 29 10.57 15.42 5.58
CA ALA A 29 10.61 14.29 6.49
C ALA A 29 11.84 13.39 6.27
N THR A 30 12.26 13.19 5.01
CA THR A 30 13.48 12.42 4.67
C THR A 30 14.76 13.12 5.12
N ILE A 31 14.87 14.44 4.95
CA ILE A 31 16.00 15.22 5.47
C ILE A 31 16.06 15.11 6.99
N TYR A 32 14.91 15.26 7.65
CA TYR A 32 14.82 15.08 9.09
C TYR A 32 15.19 13.66 9.54
N ALA A 33 14.78 12.63 8.79
CA ALA A 33 15.18 11.24 9.02
C ALA A 33 16.70 11.05 8.93
N ALA A 34 17.36 11.67 7.94
CA ALA A 34 18.81 11.62 7.79
C ALA A 34 19.54 12.24 9.01
N VAL A 35 19.04 13.37 9.51
CA VAL A 35 19.59 14.02 10.73
C VAL A 35 19.42 13.11 11.96
N ILE A 36 18.23 12.53 12.14
CA ILE A 36 17.95 11.63 13.27
C ILE A 36 18.78 10.35 13.20
N ALA A 37 18.98 9.79 11.99
CA ALA A 37 19.84 8.62 11.76
C ALA A 37 21.31 8.93 12.11
N ALA A 38 21.82 10.09 11.69
CA ALA A 38 23.18 10.53 12.01
C ALA A 38 23.38 10.70 13.53
N ILE A 39 22.39 11.24 14.26
CA ILE A 39 22.50 11.48 15.71
C ILE A 39 22.33 10.17 16.51
N THR A 40 21.38 9.32 16.12
CA THR A 40 20.97 8.16 16.93
C THR A 40 21.84 6.94 16.67
N GLU A 41 22.16 6.67 15.39
CA GLU A 41 22.91 5.48 14.98
C GLU A 41 24.37 5.79 14.63
N LYS A 42 24.75 7.08 14.60
CA LYS A 42 26.10 7.54 14.20
C LYS A 42 26.51 7.06 12.81
N HIS A 43 25.54 6.80 11.94
CA HIS A 43 25.79 6.49 10.53
C HIS A 43 26.54 7.63 9.85
N LYS A 44 27.51 7.27 9.02
CA LYS A 44 28.19 8.23 8.15
C LYS A 44 27.27 8.67 7.01
N TYR A 45 27.59 9.80 6.40
CA TYR A 45 26.83 10.32 5.25
C TYR A 45 26.71 9.29 4.11
N ASP A 46 27.78 8.53 3.84
CA ASP A 46 27.78 7.51 2.79
C ASP A 46 26.78 6.37 3.09
N GLU A 47 26.70 5.91 4.35
CA GLU A 47 25.76 4.85 4.76
C GLU A 47 24.31 5.33 4.70
N ILE A 48 24.04 6.58 5.10
CA ILE A 48 22.70 7.17 4.99
C ILE A 48 22.27 7.25 3.53
N MET A 49 23.20 7.65 2.66
CA MET A 49 22.93 7.77 1.23
C MET A 49 22.72 6.40 0.58
N GLU A 50 23.54 5.40 0.91
CA GLU A 50 23.41 4.02 0.41
C GLU A 50 22.07 3.39 0.84
N ASN A 51 21.68 3.55 2.12
CA ASN A 51 20.40 3.07 2.62
C ASN A 51 19.22 3.75 1.90
N GLY A 52 19.32 5.07 1.66
CA GLY A 52 18.33 5.82 0.90
C GLY A 52 18.19 5.31 -0.54
N PHE A 53 19.30 5.07 -1.23
CA PHE A 53 19.28 4.52 -2.59
C PHE A 53 18.76 3.08 -2.64
N SER A 54 19.08 2.25 -1.65
CA SER A 54 18.53 0.89 -1.56
C SER A 54 17.01 0.91 -1.43
N ALA A 55 16.46 1.79 -0.58
CA ALA A 55 15.02 1.96 -0.44
C ALA A 55 14.36 2.42 -1.75
N VAL A 56 14.99 3.33 -2.50
CA VAL A 56 14.49 3.75 -3.82
C VAL A 56 14.50 2.57 -4.81
N LYS A 57 15.55 1.75 -4.80
CA LYS A 57 15.68 0.58 -5.68
C LYS A 57 14.57 -0.45 -5.42
N GLU A 58 14.24 -0.71 -4.17
CA GLU A 58 13.13 -1.59 -3.79
C GLU A 58 11.80 -1.02 -4.28
N MET A 59 11.56 0.28 -4.10
CA MET A 59 10.35 0.95 -4.56
C MET A 59 10.17 0.95 -6.08
N ILE A 60 11.26 1.00 -6.86
CA ILE A 60 11.19 0.90 -8.33
C ILE A 60 10.57 -0.44 -8.75
N VAL A 61 10.95 -1.54 -8.10
CA VAL A 61 10.40 -2.88 -8.40
C VAL A 61 8.90 -2.91 -8.11
N VAL A 62 8.48 -2.33 -6.98
CA VAL A 62 7.06 -2.20 -6.62
C VAL A 62 6.26 -1.44 -7.69
N PHE A 63 6.81 -0.33 -8.22
CA PHE A 63 6.13 0.41 -9.29
C PHE A 63 5.93 -0.43 -10.55
N PHE A 64 6.90 -1.25 -10.95
CA PHE A 64 6.73 -2.16 -12.08
C PHE A 64 5.63 -3.20 -11.81
N ILE A 65 5.61 -3.80 -10.61
CA ILE A 65 4.57 -4.76 -10.23
C ILE A 65 3.19 -4.12 -10.32
N LEU A 66 3.01 -2.91 -9.79
CA LEU A 66 1.74 -2.19 -9.86
C LEU A 66 1.35 -1.82 -11.29
N MET A 67 2.31 -1.44 -12.14
CA MET A 67 2.07 -1.12 -13.55
C MET A 67 1.58 -2.35 -14.33
N PHE A 68 2.19 -3.52 -14.12
CA PHE A 68 1.72 -4.77 -14.71
C PHE A 68 0.36 -5.20 -14.16
N ALA A 69 0.14 -5.04 -12.85
CA ALA A 69 -1.14 -5.35 -12.24
C ALA A 69 -2.28 -4.48 -12.80
N TYR A 70 -2.01 -3.20 -13.09
CA TYR A 70 -2.97 -2.34 -13.78
C TYR A 70 -3.27 -2.80 -15.21
N ALA A 71 -2.26 -3.25 -15.97
CA ALA A 71 -2.50 -3.81 -17.30
C ALA A 71 -3.36 -5.09 -17.25
N VAL A 72 -3.13 -5.96 -16.26
CA VAL A 72 -3.95 -7.15 -16.02
C VAL A 72 -5.37 -6.78 -15.59
N ALA A 73 -5.52 -5.75 -14.75
CA ALA A 73 -6.81 -5.23 -14.33
C ALA A 73 -7.66 -4.79 -15.52
N GLU A 74 -7.11 -3.92 -16.36
CA GLU A 74 -7.80 -3.38 -17.53
C GLU A 74 -8.19 -4.48 -18.52
N THR A 75 -7.31 -5.47 -18.74
CA THR A 75 -7.63 -6.61 -19.61
C THR A 75 -8.70 -7.52 -19.01
N PHE A 76 -8.73 -7.75 -17.70
CA PHE A 76 -9.81 -8.50 -17.04
C PHE A 76 -11.16 -7.78 -17.11
N MET A 77 -11.15 -6.45 -17.03
CA MET A 77 -12.35 -5.64 -17.20
C MET A 77 -12.83 -5.67 -18.65
N ALA A 78 -11.94 -5.51 -19.62
CA ALA A 78 -12.26 -5.53 -21.05
C ALA A 78 -12.80 -6.90 -21.52
N THR A 79 -12.37 -8.00 -20.90
CA THR A 79 -12.77 -9.37 -21.26
C THR A 79 -14.01 -9.86 -20.52
N GLY A 80 -14.56 -9.08 -19.56
CA GLY A 80 -15.73 -9.47 -18.77
C GLY A 80 -15.45 -10.45 -17.62
N VAL A 81 -14.18 -10.81 -17.40
CA VAL A 81 -13.74 -11.60 -16.23
C VAL A 81 -14.02 -10.83 -14.94
N GLY A 82 -13.76 -9.52 -14.93
CA GLY A 82 -14.08 -8.64 -13.80
C GLY A 82 -15.56 -8.71 -13.43
N ALA A 83 -16.46 -8.54 -14.41
CA ALA A 83 -17.91 -8.62 -14.20
C ALA A 83 -18.34 -9.98 -13.61
N SER A 84 -17.70 -11.07 -14.05
CA SER A 84 -17.98 -12.42 -13.54
C SER A 84 -17.60 -12.58 -12.07
N ILE A 85 -16.42 -12.08 -11.66
CA ILE A 85 -15.97 -12.09 -10.26
C ILE A 85 -16.92 -11.27 -9.38
N ILE A 86 -17.40 -10.14 -9.88
CA ILE A 86 -18.36 -9.29 -9.17
C ILE A 86 -19.70 -10.00 -8.97
N ILE A 87 -20.24 -10.64 -10.01
CA ILE A 87 -21.50 -11.39 -9.91
C ILE A 87 -21.40 -12.53 -8.89
N ILE A 88 -20.28 -13.27 -8.88
CA ILE A 88 -20.04 -14.32 -7.89
C ILE A 88 -19.97 -13.72 -6.49
N SER A 89 -19.25 -12.61 -6.31
CA SER A 89 -19.12 -11.92 -5.02
C SER A 89 -20.47 -11.43 -4.49
N LEU A 90 -21.33 -10.89 -5.37
CA LEU A 90 -22.69 -10.48 -5.02
C LEU A 90 -23.56 -11.69 -4.62
N LYS A 91 -23.45 -12.81 -5.35
CA LYS A 91 -24.17 -14.06 -5.01
C LYS A 91 -23.72 -14.66 -3.67
N LEU A 92 -22.46 -14.47 -3.30
CA LEU A 92 -21.92 -14.84 -2.00
C LEU A 92 -22.34 -13.89 -0.86
N GLY A 93 -23.09 -12.82 -1.17
CA GLY A 93 -23.60 -11.86 -0.18
C GLY A 93 -22.62 -10.76 0.20
N VAL A 94 -21.61 -10.46 -0.64
CA VAL A 94 -20.74 -9.30 -0.43
C VAL A 94 -21.55 -8.02 -0.68
N THR A 95 -21.55 -7.14 0.32
CA THR A 95 -22.27 -5.85 0.31
C THR A 95 -21.30 -4.70 0.54
N ALA A 96 -21.77 -3.46 0.40
CA ALA A 96 -21.01 -2.25 0.76
C ALA A 96 -20.40 -2.28 2.17
N LYS A 97 -21.05 -2.97 3.12
CA LYS A 97 -20.57 -3.06 4.50
C LYS A 97 -19.50 -4.13 4.69
N THR A 98 -19.53 -5.20 3.88
CA THR A 98 -18.67 -6.38 4.07
C THR A 98 -17.47 -6.42 3.13
N VAL A 99 -17.46 -5.62 2.06
CA VAL A 99 -16.38 -5.61 1.05
C VAL A 99 -14.99 -5.36 1.65
N ALA A 100 -14.87 -4.43 2.59
CA ALA A 100 -13.59 -4.13 3.23
C ALA A 100 -13.11 -5.31 4.10
N THR A 101 -14.00 -5.93 4.88
CA THR A 101 -13.66 -7.08 5.72
C THR A 101 -13.29 -8.30 4.90
N VAL A 102 -14.03 -8.58 3.82
CA VAL A 102 -13.72 -9.68 2.90
C VAL A 102 -12.38 -9.41 2.20
N GLY A 103 -12.14 -8.18 1.75
CA GLY A 103 -10.87 -7.77 1.17
C GLY A 103 -9.69 -7.99 2.12
N PHE A 104 -9.83 -7.57 3.38
CA PHE A 104 -8.82 -7.80 4.41
C PHE A 104 -8.51 -9.29 4.58
N VAL A 105 -9.53 -10.13 4.81
CA VAL A 105 -9.32 -11.57 5.06
C VAL A 105 -8.69 -12.26 3.84
N VAL A 106 -9.17 -11.96 2.63
CA VAL A 106 -8.63 -12.55 1.41
C VAL A 106 -7.18 -12.12 1.19
N THR A 107 -6.87 -10.84 1.37
CA THR A 107 -5.49 -10.34 1.24
C THR A 107 -4.56 -10.88 2.31
N CYS A 108 -5.02 -11.10 3.54
CA CYS A 108 -4.24 -11.78 4.58
C CYS A 108 -3.86 -13.20 4.14
N ILE A 109 -4.85 -14.01 3.74
CA ILE A 109 -4.62 -15.41 3.34
C ILE A 109 -3.69 -15.47 2.13
N LEU A 110 -3.94 -14.63 1.13
CA LEU A 110 -3.15 -14.60 -0.09
C LEU A 110 -1.73 -14.13 0.19
N SER A 111 -1.55 -13.11 1.04
CA SER A 111 -0.22 -12.64 1.41
C SER A 111 0.57 -13.70 2.15
N THR A 112 -0.02 -14.36 3.16
CA THR A 112 0.62 -15.47 3.86
C THR A 112 0.97 -16.63 2.92
N ALA A 113 0.13 -16.93 1.93
CA ALA A 113 0.38 -18.00 0.97
C ALA A 113 1.44 -17.66 -0.08
N THR A 114 1.47 -16.40 -0.54
CA THR A 114 2.36 -15.94 -1.61
C THR A 114 3.71 -15.43 -1.07
N GLY A 115 3.76 -15.07 0.22
CA GLY A 115 4.95 -14.55 0.90
C GLY A 115 5.39 -13.18 0.41
N THR A 116 4.48 -12.36 -0.13
CA THR A 116 4.80 -11.01 -0.63
C THR A 116 3.70 -10.01 -0.31
N SER A 117 4.07 -8.84 0.21
CA SER A 117 3.13 -7.75 0.51
C SER A 117 2.66 -7.01 -0.75
N TRP A 118 3.60 -6.41 -1.47
CA TRP A 118 3.30 -5.60 -2.66
C TRP A 118 2.67 -6.40 -3.81
N GLY A 119 3.07 -7.66 -4.00
CA GLY A 119 2.45 -8.54 -5.00
C GLY A 119 0.98 -8.86 -4.67
N THR A 120 0.69 -9.07 -3.39
CA THR A 120 -0.68 -9.30 -2.91
C THR A 120 -1.55 -8.06 -3.06
N PHE A 121 -1.03 -6.89 -2.64
CA PHE A 121 -1.75 -5.64 -2.83
C PHE A 121 -2.02 -5.35 -4.31
N ALA A 122 -1.00 -5.51 -5.17
CA ALA A 122 -1.11 -5.28 -6.60
C ALA A 122 -2.16 -6.16 -7.28
N SER A 123 -2.21 -7.46 -6.94
CA SER A 123 -3.19 -8.39 -7.50
C SER A 123 -4.62 -8.16 -6.98
N CYS A 124 -4.75 -7.79 -5.70
CA CYS A 124 -6.05 -7.64 -5.04
C CYS A 124 -6.69 -6.27 -5.27
N ALA A 125 -5.90 -5.20 -5.44
CA ALA A 125 -6.39 -3.84 -5.58
C ALA A 125 -7.39 -3.68 -6.75
N PRO A 126 -7.12 -4.14 -7.98
CA PRO A 126 -8.09 -4.01 -9.05
C PRO A 126 -9.43 -4.65 -8.74
N VAL A 127 -9.41 -5.87 -8.21
CA VAL A 127 -10.64 -6.65 -7.96
C VAL A 127 -11.48 -6.00 -6.86
N PHE A 128 -10.88 -5.67 -5.72
CA PHE A 128 -11.62 -5.14 -4.58
C PHE A 128 -12.02 -3.67 -4.74
N LEU A 129 -11.21 -2.85 -5.43
CA LEU A 129 -11.58 -1.46 -5.69
C LEU A 129 -12.74 -1.37 -6.68
N TRP A 130 -12.76 -2.23 -7.71
CA TRP A 130 -13.90 -2.35 -8.61
C TRP A 130 -15.15 -2.90 -7.91
N LEU A 131 -14.99 -3.96 -7.12
CA LEU A 131 -16.10 -4.51 -6.34
C LEU A 131 -16.69 -3.45 -5.42
N ASN A 132 -15.84 -2.69 -4.71
CA ASN A 132 -16.24 -1.57 -3.86
C ASN A 132 -17.02 -0.51 -4.63
N HIS A 133 -16.55 -0.12 -5.81
CA HIS A 133 -17.22 0.86 -6.67
C HIS A 133 -18.64 0.41 -7.03
N ILE A 134 -18.84 -0.88 -7.32
CA ILE A 134 -20.14 -1.41 -7.75
C ILE A 134 -21.12 -1.58 -6.57
N VAL A 135 -20.64 -2.09 -5.44
CA VAL A 135 -21.51 -2.23 -4.25
C VAL A 135 -21.78 -0.90 -3.56
N GLY A 136 -21.09 0.19 -3.93
CA GLY A 136 -21.21 1.50 -3.28
C GLY A 136 -20.53 1.55 -1.91
N GLY A 137 -19.42 0.82 -1.74
CA GLY A 137 -18.66 0.79 -0.49
C GLY A 137 -17.72 1.99 -0.33
N ASN A 138 -17.15 2.15 0.87
CA ASN A 138 -16.16 3.19 1.13
C ASN A 138 -14.80 2.79 0.55
N ILE A 139 -14.35 3.52 -0.48
CA ILE A 139 -13.10 3.22 -1.19
C ILE A 139 -11.89 3.33 -0.27
N VAL A 140 -11.85 4.33 0.61
CA VAL A 140 -10.73 4.54 1.55
C VAL A 140 -10.64 3.36 2.51
N LEU A 141 -11.77 2.94 3.07
CA LEU A 141 -11.83 1.79 3.97
C LEU A 141 -11.36 0.51 3.27
N THR A 142 -11.79 0.28 2.03
CA THR A 142 -11.41 -0.90 1.26
C THR A 142 -9.92 -0.88 0.91
N VAL A 143 -9.35 0.25 0.48
CA VAL A 143 -7.91 0.40 0.20
C VAL A 143 -7.09 0.12 1.47
N CYS A 144 -7.46 0.73 2.60
CA CYS A 144 -6.76 0.51 3.86
C CYS A 144 -6.85 -0.95 4.31
N ALA A 145 -8.02 -1.60 4.11
CA ALA A 145 -8.23 -2.98 4.47
C ALA A 145 -7.36 -3.94 3.63
N ILE A 146 -7.33 -3.80 2.31
CA ILE A 146 -6.50 -4.67 1.46
C ILE A 146 -5.00 -4.38 1.62
N ALA A 147 -4.62 -3.12 1.88
CA ALA A 147 -3.23 -2.75 2.17
C ALA A 147 -2.78 -3.36 3.50
N GLY A 148 -3.58 -3.22 4.56
CA GLY A 148 -3.28 -3.80 5.87
C GLY A 148 -3.22 -5.32 5.84
N GLY A 149 -4.13 -5.98 5.10
CA GLY A 149 -4.10 -7.43 4.97
C GLY A 149 -2.94 -7.94 4.12
N SER A 150 -2.53 -7.17 3.10
CA SER A 150 -1.36 -7.52 2.29
C SER A 150 -0.05 -7.56 3.08
N CYS A 151 0.07 -6.88 4.21
CA CYS A 151 1.29 -6.90 5.02
C CYS A 151 1.49 -8.18 5.85
N PHE A 152 0.59 -9.16 5.82
CA PHE A 152 0.69 -10.38 6.65
C PHE A 152 1.68 -11.44 6.13
N GLY A 153 2.14 -11.31 4.90
CA GLY A 153 3.10 -12.23 4.27
C GLY A 153 4.51 -11.68 4.17
N ASP A 154 4.81 -10.57 4.85
CA ASP A 154 6.09 -9.85 4.89
C ASP A 154 6.69 -9.93 6.30
#